data_AF-A0A416ECQ1-F1
#
_entry.id   AF-A0A416ECQ1-F1
#
_cell.length_a   1.000
_cell.length_b   1.000
_cell.length_c   1.000
_cell.angle_alpha   90.00
_cell.angle_beta   90.00
_cell.angle_gamma   90.00
#
_symmetry.space_group_name_H-M   'P 1'
#
loop_
_entity.id
_entity.type
_entity.pdbx_description
1 polymer ?
#
loop_
_entity_poly.entity_id
_entity_poly.type
_entity_poly.pdbx_seq_one_letter_code
_entity_poly.pdbx_strand_id
1 'polypeptide(L)'
;MNRNYSVYELVVCIISITALGLGFLAPQADWKLCLIGICILVLLMIFHIYTPKIANLSPDNPKVKTMRRMNIVSIVLVVFCFVVMEWAEKLPWFQAHQDLWPYAVMLLIVISTGNVAPKLPFNRYMGLRLPWTIRDEDTWRVAHRLLGYLTFPAALVILIGGIILQSEKAALVGLMSWIVVPGVYSGYYYYLRIQGKR
;
A
#
# COMPACT_ATOMS: atom_id res chain seq x y z
N MET A 1 18.35 3.06 -25.18
CA MET A 1 17.27 2.73 -24.23
C MET A 1 16.83 4.05 -23.58
N ASN A 2 15.93 4.81 -24.21
CA ASN A 2 15.51 6.12 -23.68
C ASN A 2 14.61 5.90 -22.46
N ARG A 3 15.22 5.99 -21.28
CA ARG A 3 14.52 6.03 -20.00
C ARG A 3 13.98 7.45 -19.81
N ASN A 4 12.81 7.74 -20.37
CA ASN A 4 12.09 8.96 -20.05
C ASN A 4 11.44 8.78 -18.67
N TYR A 5 12.21 8.97 -17.61
CA TYR A 5 11.66 9.21 -16.29
C TYR A 5 11.06 10.60 -16.29
N SER A 6 9.86 10.71 -15.73
CA SER A 6 9.28 12.02 -15.49
C SER A 6 10.07 12.75 -14.40
N VAL A 7 10.13 14.08 -14.49
CA VAL A 7 10.82 14.91 -13.49
C VAL A 7 10.29 14.64 -12.07
N TYR A 8 8.99 14.38 -11.92
CA TYR A 8 8.40 14.05 -10.62
C TYR A 8 8.86 12.70 -10.06
N GLU A 9 9.09 11.68 -10.89
CA GLU A 9 9.63 10.38 -10.45
C GLU A 9 11.02 10.57 -9.84
N LEU A 10 11.90 11.32 -10.51
CA LEU A 10 13.24 11.65 -10.02
C LEU A 10 13.19 12.44 -8.71
N VAL A 11 12.31 13.44 -8.63
CA VAL A 11 12.13 14.24 -7.42
C VAL A 11 11.68 13.37 -6.25
N VAL A 12 10.69 12.48 -6.44
CA VAL A 12 10.25 11.55 -5.38
C VAL A 12 11.38 10.63 -4.95
N CYS A 13 12.19 10.11 -5.89
CA CYS A 13 13.33 9.26 -5.56
C CYS A 13 14.36 9.99 -4.72
N ILE A 14 14.74 11.20 -5.13
CA ILE A 14 15.72 12.03 -4.41
C ILE A 14 15.19 12.35 -3.02
N ILE A 15 13.92 12.77 -2.90
CA ILE A 15 13.29 13.05 -1.60
C ILE A 15 13.27 11.81 -0.72
N SER A 16 12.95 10.64 -1.28
CA SER A 16 12.88 9.38 -0.52
C SER A 16 14.25 8.95 0.01
N ILE A 17 15.28 9.02 -0.84
CA ILE A 17 16.66 8.72 -0.47
C ILE A 17 17.15 9.72 0.59
N THR A 18 16.84 11.01 0.40
CA THR A 18 17.22 12.08 1.34
C THR A 18 16.52 11.89 2.70
N ALA A 19 15.22 11.62 2.71
CA ALA A 19 14.44 11.41 3.92
C ALA A 19 14.95 10.21 4.73
N LEU A 20 15.31 9.12 4.06
CA LEU A 20 15.95 7.98 4.71
C LEU A 20 17.35 8.29 5.24
N GLY A 21 18.18 8.98 4.43
CA GLY A 21 19.53 9.36 4.83
C GLY A 21 19.52 10.28 6.06
N LEU A 22 18.52 11.15 6.16
CA LEU A 22 18.29 11.98 7.35
C LEU A 22 17.86 11.15 8.57
N GLY A 23 17.07 10.08 8.38
CA GLY A 23 16.75 9.14 9.46
C GLY A 23 17.99 8.46 10.06
N PHE A 24 18.99 8.13 9.23
CA PHE A 24 20.25 7.57 9.71
C PHE A 24 21.06 8.54 10.60
N LEU A 25 20.87 9.85 10.42
CA LEU A 25 21.52 10.89 11.23
C LEU A 25 20.75 11.21 12.51
N ALA A 26 19.64 10.51 12.79
CA ALA A 26 18.87 10.74 14.00
C ALA A 26 19.66 10.25 15.24
N PRO A 27 19.82 11.08 16.29
CA PRO A 27 20.65 10.75 17.47
C PRO A 27 20.32 9.46 18.25
N GLN A 28 19.16 8.82 17.99
CA GLN A 28 18.73 7.56 18.62
C GLN A 28 18.24 6.52 17.60
N ALA A 29 18.63 6.64 16.33
CA ALA A 29 18.15 5.78 15.26
C ALA A 29 18.35 4.29 15.59
N ASP A 30 17.29 3.48 15.50
CA ASP A 30 17.46 2.03 15.44
C ASP A 30 17.98 1.69 14.05
N TRP A 31 19.29 1.44 13.98
CA TRP A 31 19.97 1.13 12.73
C TRP A 31 19.35 -0.08 11.99
N LYS A 32 18.70 -1.01 12.71
CA LYS A 32 17.99 -2.15 12.10
C LYS A 32 16.73 -1.69 11.38
N LEU A 33 15.94 -0.81 12.00
CA LEU A 33 14.74 -0.25 11.41
C LEU A 33 15.09 0.62 10.19
N CYS A 34 16.15 1.42 10.31
CA CYS A 34 16.74 2.18 9.21
C CYS A 34 17.14 1.27 8.03
N LEU A 35 17.84 0.17 8.31
CA LEU A 35 18.26 -0.78 7.28
C LEU A 35 17.06 -1.43 6.58
N ILE A 36 16.02 -1.82 7.34
CA ILE A 36 14.78 -2.38 6.78
C ILE A 36 14.09 -1.35 5.86
N GLY A 37 13.97 -0.10 6.29
CA GLY A 37 13.39 0.99 5.49
C GLY A 37 14.14 1.23 4.18
N ILE A 38 15.48 1.27 4.24
CA ILE A 38 16.35 1.39 3.05
C ILE A 38 16.16 0.20 2.12
N CYS A 39 16.18 -1.03 2.63
CA CYS A 39 15.98 -2.23 1.83
C CYS A 39 14.63 -2.21 1.10
N ILE A 40 13.54 -1.87 1.80
CA ILE A 40 12.21 -1.75 1.20
C ILE A 40 12.20 -0.70 0.08
N LEU A 41 12.81 0.46 0.32
CA LEU A 41 12.83 1.54 -0.68
C LEU A 41 13.68 1.19 -1.90
N VAL A 42 14.83 0.52 -1.71
CA VAL A 42 15.62 -0.02 -2.83
C VAL A 42 14.80 -1.01 -3.65
N LEU A 43 14.05 -1.92 -3.00
CA LEU A 43 13.18 -2.86 -3.69
C LEU A 43 12.06 -2.17 -4.48
N LEU A 44 11.40 -1.17 -3.89
CA LEU A 44 10.37 -0.37 -4.57
C LEU A 44 10.95 0.43 -5.74
N MET A 45 12.19 0.92 -5.62
CA MET A 45 12.91 1.61 -6.68
C MET A 45 13.26 0.70 -7.84
N ILE A 46 13.78 -0.49 -7.55
CA ILE A 46 14.02 -1.55 -8.55
C ILE A 46 12.71 -1.89 -9.26
N PHE A 47 11.64 -2.12 -8.50
CA PHE A 47 10.32 -2.40 -9.06
C PHE A 47 9.84 -1.28 -9.99
N HIS A 48 9.97 -0.01 -9.59
CA HIS A 48 9.59 1.14 -10.40
C HIS A 48 10.34 1.22 -11.74
N ILE A 49 11.67 1.08 -11.68
CA ILE A 49 12.54 1.14 -12.86
C ILE A 49 12.22 -0.01 -13.82
N TYR A 50 12.04 -1.22 -13.29
CA TYR A 50 11.86 -2.43 -14.07
C TYR A 50 10.39 -2.76 -14.35
N THR A 51 9.42 -1.92 -13.96
CA THR A 51 7.98 -2.16 -14.18
C THR A 51 7.65 -2.58 -15.62
N PRO A 52 8.18 -1.95 -16.70
CA PRO A 52 7.87 -2.39 -18.07
C PRO A 52 8.35 -3.82 -18.37
N LYS A 53 9.56 -4.17 -17.91
CA LYS A 53 10.14 -5.51 -18.10
C LYS A 53 9.40 -6.56 -17.28
N ILE A 54 9.11 -6.23 -16.02
CA ILE A 54 8.35 -7.07 -15.10
C ILE A 54 6.95 -7.33 -15.66
N ALA A 55 6.24 -6.30 -16.11
CA ALA A 55 4.92 -6.42 -16.71
C ALA A 55 4.92 -7.07 -18.10
N ASN A 56 6.09 -7.23 -18.74
CA ASN A 56 6.24 -7.63 -20.14
C ASN A 56 5.40 -6.76 -21.10
N LEU A 57 5.44 -5.44 -20.90
CA LEU A 57 4.69 -4.46 -21.66
C LEU A 57 5.60 -3.29 -22.09
N SER A 58 5.20 -2.58 -23.14
CA SER A 58 5.90 -1.36 -23.54
C SER A 58 5.88 -0.31 -22.42
N PRO A 59 6.94 0.52 -22.27
CA PRO A 59 6.99 1.57 -21.25
C PRO A 59 5.82 2.56 -21.33
N ASP A 60 5.29 2.79 -22.53
CA ASP A 60 4.18 3.70 -22.79
C ASP A 60 2.80 3.10 -22.50
N ASN A 61 2.73 1.80 -22.20
CA ASN A 61 1.48 1.12 -21.92
C ASN A 61 0.76 1.75 -20.72
N PRO A 62 -0.56 2.06 -20.82
CA PRO A 62 -1.32 2.63 -19.71
C PRO A 62 -1.27 1.80 -18.43
N LYS A 63 -1.18 0.47 -18.53
CA LYS A 63 -1.04 -0.43 -17.37
C LYS A 63 0.27 -0.18 -16.62
N VAL A 64 1.38 -0.01 -17.34
CA VAL A 64 2.70 0.30 -16.77
C VAL A 64 2.69 1.66 -16.09
N LYS A 65 2.09 2.69 -16.73
CA LYS A 65 1.94 4.03 -16.12
C LYS A 65 1.14 3.97 -14.82
N THR A 66 0.06 3.19 -14.80
CA THR A 66 -0.75 3.00 -13.60
C THR A 66 0.03 2.26 -12.50
N MET A 67 0.72 1.17 -12.81
CA MET A 67 1.58 0.47 -11.86
C MET A 67 2.67 1.37 -11.28
N ARG A 68 3.33 2.19 -12.11
CA ARG A 68 4.33 3.16 -11.64
C ARG A 68 3.74 4.20 -10.69
N ARG A 69 2.60 4.80 -11.04
CA ARG A 69 1.89 5.76 -10.16
C ARG A 69 1.55 5.13 -8.81
N MET A 70 1.12 3.87 -8.80
CA MET A 70 0.77 3.17 -7.58
C MET A 70 2.00 2.87 -6.72
N ASN A 71 3.10 2.47 -7.36
CA ASN A 71 4.37 2.25 -6.66
C ASN A 71 4.92 3.55 -6.05
N ILE A 72 4.73 4.69 -6.71
CA ILE A 72 5.09 6.00 -6.15
C ILE A 72 4.30 6.29 -4.88
N VAL A 73 2.99 6.01 -4.86
CA VAL A 73 2.18 6.13 -3.64
C VAL A 73 2.72 5.23 -2.53
N SER A 74 3.12 3.99 -2.85
CA SER A 74 3.76 3.08 -1.87
C SER A 74 5.10 3.62 -1.36
N ILE A 75 5.94 4.19 -2.23
CA ILE A 75 7.21 4.82 -1.85
C ILE A 75 6.96 5.98 -0.88
N VAL A 76 6.05 6.90 -1.25
CA VAL A 76 5.69 8.06 -0.41
C VAL A 76 5.16 7.60 0.95
N LEU A 77 4.31 6.56 0.96
CA LEU A 77 3.76 6.00 2.19
C LEU A 77 4.84 5.41 3.10
N VAL A 78 5.77 4.62 2.55
CA VAL A 78 6.88 4.03 3.31
C VAL A 78 7.79 5.12 3.88
N VAL A 79 8.17 6.11 3.06
CA VAL A 79 8.98 7.25 3.52
C VAL A 79 8.26 8.01 4.61
N PHE A 80 6.96 8.28 4.44
CA PHE A 80 6.16 8.97 5.44
C PHE A 80 6.14 8.20 6.76
N CYS A 81 5.82 6.90 6.75
CA CYS A 81 5.81 6.07 7.95
C CYS A 81 7.18 6.06 8.64
N PHE A 82 8.26 5.95 7.86
CA PHE A 82 9.62 5.94 8.37
C PHE A 82 9.99 7.28 9.03
N VAL A 83 9.71 8.41 8.37
CA VAL A 83 9.97 9.75 8.93
C VAL A 83 9.14 9.98 10.19
N VAL A 84 7.87 9.58 10.19
CA VAL A 84 7.01 9.70 11.38
C VAL A 84 7.59 8.88 12.53
N MET A 85 8.00 7.64 12.30
CA MET A 85 8.59 6.81 13.36
C MET A 85 9.89 7.40 13.92
N GLU A 86 10.84 7.81 13.07
CA GLU A 86 12.17 8.25 13.52
C GLU A 86 12.22 9.69 14.05
N TRP A 87 11.39 10.58 13.49
CA TRP A 87 11.45 12.01 13.79
C TRP A 87 10.29 12.49 14.64
N ALA A 88 9.10 11.92 14.48
CA ALA A 88 7.94 12.43 15.20
C ALA A 88 7.98 12.04 16.68
N GLU A 89 8.64 10.92 17.06
CA GLU A 89 8.89 10.56 18.47
C GLU A 89 9.54 11.66 19.32
N LYS A 90 10.23 12.62 18.69
CA LYS A 90 10.89 13.75 19.39
C LYS A 90 9.95 14.93 19.66
N LEU A 91 8.74 14.93 19.08
CA LEU A 91 7.78 16.00 19.26
C LEU A 91 6.94 15.74 20.52
N PRO A 92 6.83 16.71 21.47
CA PRO A 92 6.05 16.52 22.69
C PRO A 92 4.60 16.11 22.43
N TRP A 93 4.00 16.65 21.38
CA TRP A 93 2.64 16.31 20.97
C TRP A 93 2.52 14.85 20.50
N PHE A 94 3.54 14.31 19.84
CA PHE A 94 3.55 12.92 19.36
C PHE A 94 3.59 11.95 20.53
N GLN A 95 4.48 12.20 21.50
CA GLN A 95 4.58 11.40 22.72
C GLN A 95 3.27 11.41 23.51
N ALA A 96 2.61 12.58 23.58
CA ALA A 96 1.33 12.73 24.25
C ALA A 96 0.17 11.92 23.60
N HIS A 97 0.32 11.49 22.35
CA HIS A 97 -0.72 10.78 21.59
C HIS A 97 -0.20 9.49 20.93
N GLN A 98 0.83 8.87 21.51
CA GLN A 98 1.49 7.70 20.94
C GLN A 98 0.51 6.55 20.67
N ASP A 99 -0.49 6.37 21.53
CA ASP A 99 -1.50 5.32 21.43
C ASP A 99 -2.44 5.47 20.21
N LEU A 100 -2.55 6.67 19.64
CA LEU A 100 -3.42 6.95 18.49
C LEU A 100 -2.74 6.68 17.14
N TRP A 101 -1.41 6.70 17.11
CA TRP A 101 -0.63 6.59 15.88
C TRP A 101 -0.80 5.28 15.10
N PRO A 102 -0.88 4.09 15.75
CA PRO A 102 -1.14 2.85 15.04
C PRO A 102 -2.43 2.93 14.21
N TYR A 103 -3.49 3.51 14.77
CA TYR A 103 -4.78 3.66 14.08
C TYR A 103 -4.72 4.68 12.94
N ALA A 104 -3.99 5.78 13.12
CA ALA A 104 -3.78 6.77 12.06
C ALA A 104 -3.02 6.15 10.86
N VAL A 105 -1.99 5.34 11.13
CA VAL A 105 -1.25 4.61 10.08
C VAL A 105 -2.14 3.57 9.41
N MET A 106 -2.94 2.81 10.16
CA MET A 106 -3.92 1.88 9.60
C MET A 106 -4.90 2.58 8.65
N LEU A 107 -5.46 3.72 9.06
CA LEU A 107 -6.37 4.52 8.22
C LEU A 107 -5.69 4.97 6.94
N LEU A 108 -4.46 5.48 7.04
CA LEU A 108 -3.69 5.93 5.89
C LEU A 108 -3.48 4.78 4.90
N ILE A 109 -3.12 3.59 5.37
CA ILE A 109 -2.91 2.39 4.53
C ILE A 109 -4.23 1.95 3.88
N VAL A 110 -5.31 1.83 4.64
CA VAL A 110 -6.62 1.37 4.16
C VAL A 110 -7.17 2.33 3.10
N ILE A 111 -7.18 3.63 3.38
CA ILE A 111 -7.72 4.65 2.46
C ILE A 111 -6.88 4.73 1.19
N SER A 112 -5.55 4.81 1.31
CA SER A 112 -4.66 4.94 0.14
C SER A 112 -4.74 3.70 -0.75
N THR A 113 -4.64 2.51 -0.18
CA THR A 113 -4.66 1.24 -0.92
C THR A 113 -6.04 0.97 -1.50
N GLY A 114 -7.09 1.25 -0.73
CA GLY A 114 -8.48 1.07 -1.13
C GLY A 114 -8.91 1.93 -2.32
N ASN A 115 -8.52 3.21 -2.33
CA ASN A 115 -8.78 4.12 -3.45
C ASN A 115 -8.01 3.72 -4.72
N VAL A 116 -6.86 3.06 -4.55
CA VAL A 116 -6.01 2.59 -5.64
C VAL A 116 -6.49 1.23 -6.19
N ALA A 117 -7.01 0.35 -5.33
CA ALA A 117 -7.27 -1.04 -5.66
C ALA A 117 -8.15 -1.25 -6.91
N PRO A 118 -9.31 -0.58 -7.10
CA PRO A 118 -10.15 -0.77 -8.28
C PRO A 118 -9.49 -0.33 -9.60
N LYS A 119 -8.47 0.53 -9.52
CA LYS A 119 -7.75 1.09 -10.68
C LYS A 119 -6.60 0.19 -11.12
N LEU A 120 -6.25 -0.83 -10.33
CA LEU A 120 -5.16 -1.76 -10.63
C LEU A 120 -5.49 -2.59 -11.87
N PRO A 121 -4.68 -2.51 -12.94
CA PRO A 121 -4.85 -3.42 -14.06
C PRO A 121 -4.56 -4.85 -13.61
N PHE A 122 -5.19 -5.84 -14.24
CA PHE A 122 -4.82 -7.24 -14.02
C PHE A 122 -3.33 -7.44 -14.33
N ASN A 123 -2.60 -7.90 -13.33
CA ASN A 123 -1.15 -8.03 -13.38
C ASN A 123 -0.70 -9.12 -12.39
N ARG A 124 0.58 -9.54 -12.48
CA ARG A 124 1.13 -10.62 -11.65
C ARG A 124 1.84 -10.16 -10.36
N TYR A 125 1.87 -8.87 -10.05
CA TYR A 125 2.83 -8.31 -9.10
C TYR A 125 2.22 -7.42 -8.01
N MET A 126 1.09 -6.75 -8.26
CA MET A 126 0.49 -5.73 -7.39
C MET A 126 -0.99 -6.01 -7.18
N GLY A 127 -1.46 -5.92 -5.93
CA GLY A 127 -2.87 -6.10 -5.54
C GLY A 127 -3.08 -7.30 -4.61
N LEU A 128 -4.33 -7.73 -4.45
CA LEU A 128 -4.71 -8.91 -3.67
C LEU A 128 -4.39 -10.19 -4.46
N ARG A 129 -3.33 -10.91 -4.05
CA ARG A 129 -2.76 -12.08 -4.75
C ARG A 129 -3.17 -13.39 -4.07
N LEU A 130 -4.40 -13.83 -4.30
CA LEU A 130 -4.91 -15.12 -3.83
C LEU A 130 -4.86 -16.13 -4.98
N PRO A 131 -4.78 -17.45 -4.71
CA PRO A 131 -4.65 -18.47 -5.76
C PRO A 131 -5.69 -18.38 -6.89
N TRP A 132 -6.89 -17.87 -6.59
CA TRP A 132 -7.95 -17.61 -7.56
C TRP A 132 -7.84 -16.24 -8.26
N THR A 133 -7.47 -15.17 -7.57
CA THR A 133 -7.40 -13.83 -8.19
C THR A 133 -6.28 -13.74 -9.23
N ILE A 134 -5.24 -14.56 -9.11
CA ILE A 134 -4.14 -14.58 -10.08
C ILE A 134 -4.48 -15.35 -11.37
N ARG A 135 -5.52 -16.20 -11.35
CA ARG A 135 -5.88 -17.12 -12.43
C ARG A 135 -6.96 -16.58 -13.36
N ASP A 136 -7.79 -15.66 -12.87
CA ASP A 136 -8.95 -15.14 -13.59
C ASP A 136 -9.07 -13.62 -13.43
N GLU A 137 -9.10 -12.91 -14.55
CA GLU A 137 -9.13 -11.45 -14.59
C GLU A 137 -10.47 -10.88 -14.07
N ASP A 138 -11.58 -11.60 -14.25
CA ASP A 138 -12.87 -11.14 -13.75
C ASP A 138 -12.94 -11.27 -12.23
N THR A 139 -12.46 -12.39 -11.68
CA THR A 139 -12.27 -12.61 -10.24
C THR A 139 -11.35 -11.54 -9.64
N TRP A 140 -10.26 -11.18 -10.34
CA TRP A 140 -9.40 -10.07 -9.95
C TRP A 140 -10.15 -8.75 -9.83
N ARG A 141 -10.92 -8.39 -10.86
CA ARG A 141 -11.69 -7.14 -10.91
C ARG A 141 -12.73 -7.10 -9.79
N VAL A 142 -13.41 -8.21 -9.54
CA VAL A 142 -14.39 -8.33 -8.45
C VAL A 142 -13.72 -8.11 -7.09
N ALA A 143 -12.60 -8.79 -6.83
CA ALA A 143 -11.86 -8.66 -5.58
C ALA A 143 -11.44 -7.20 -5.31
N HIS A 144 -10.85 -6.54 -6.31
CA HIS A 144 -10.29 -5.20 -6.15
C HIS A 144 -11.36 -4.10 -6.13
N ARG A 145 -12.49 -4.27 -6.83
CA ARG A 145 -13.65 -3.37 -6.69
C ARG A 145 -14.26 -3.48 -5.29
N LEU A 146 -14.44 -4.70 -4.80
CA LEU A 146 -14.99 -4.93 -3.46
C LEU A 146 -14.05 -4.39 -2.37
N LEU A 147 -12.74 -4.56 -2.52
CA LEU A 147 -11.73 -3.95 -1.66
C LEU A 147 -11.89 -2.41 -1.62
N GLY A 148 -12.06 -1.78 -2.80
CA GLY A 148 -12.33 -0.34 -2.88
C GLY A 148 -13.63 0.08 -2.20
N TYR A 149 -14.74 -0.63 -2.42
CA TYR A 149 -16.02 -0.31 -1.79
C TYR A 149 -16.00 -0.47 -0.27
N LEU A 150 -15.33 -1.50 0.23
CA LEU A 150 -15.20 -1.74 1.68
C LEU A 150 -14.23 -0.80 2.38
N THR A 151 -13.47 -0.01 1.63
CA THR A 151 -12.50 0.93 2.21
C THR A 151 -13.16 1.97 3.10
N PHE A 152 -14.26 2.57 2.63
CA PHE A 152 -14.98 3.58 3.40
C PHE A 152 -15.56 3.02 4.71
N PRO A 153 -16.35 1.92 4.72
CA PRO A 153 -16.87 1.37 5.97
C PRO A 153 -15.77 0.85 6.89
N ALA A 154 -14.71 0.23 6.36
CA ALA A 154 -13.58 -0.23 7.18
C ALA A 154 -12.83 0.95 7.83
N ALA A 155 -12.56 2.01 7.07
CA ALA A 155 -11.95 3.22 7.60
C ALA A 155 -12.83 3.85 8.69
N LEU A 156 -14.16 3.86 8.51
CA LEU A 156 -15.08 4.36 9.54
C LEU A 156 -15.02 3.53 10.83
N VAL A 157 -14.97 2.19 10.71
CA VAL A 157 -14.80 1.30 11.87
C VAL A 157 -13.46 1.52 12.57
N ILE A 158 -12.37 1.70 11.83
CA ILE A 158 -11.04 1.99 12.42
C ILE A 158 -11.03 3.38 13.07
N LEU A 159 -11.66 4.38 12.46
CA LEU A 159 -11.75 5.73 13.01
C LEU A 159 -12.55 5.75 14.32
N ILE A 160 -13.76 5.21 14.32
CA ILE A 160 -14.62 5.18 15.51
C ILE A 160 -14.05 4.22 16.55
N GLY A 161 -13.74 3.00 16.14
CA GLY A 161 -13.26 1.93 17.03
C GLY A 161 -11.87 2.20 17.58
N GLY A 162 -10.92 2.57 16.73
CA GLY A 162 -9.52 2.79 17.11
C GLY A 162 -9.24 4.17 17.68
N ILE A 163 -9.69 5.25 17.04
CA ILE A 163 -9.33 6.60 17.50
C ILE A 163 -10.28 7.11 18.58
N ILE A 164 -11.60 6.98 18.38
CA ILE A 164 -12.59 7.54 19.33
C ILE A 164 -12.75 6.63 20.54
N LEU A 165 -12.94 5.33 20.32
CA LEU A 165 -13.20 4.34 21.38
C LEU A 165 -11.93 3.67 21.91
N GLN A 166 -10.77 3.89 21.28
CA GLN A 166 -9.48 3.30 21.67
C GLN A 166 -9.52 1.77 21.85
N SER A 167 -10.33 1.11 21.02
CA SER A 167 -10.52 -0.34 21.02
C SER A 167 -9.69 -0.98 19.92
N GLU A 168 -8.58 -1.60 20.32
CA GLU A 168 -7.73 -2.40 19.44
C GLU A 168 -8.54 -3.48 18.70
N LYS A 169 -9.46 -4.15 19.40
CA LYS A 169 -10.33 -5.19 18.82
C LYS A 169 -11.19 -4.63 17.69
N ALA A 170 -11.77 -3.44 17.88
CA ALA A 170 -12.61 -2.82 16.86
C ALA A 170 -11.78 -2.43 15.62
N ALA A 171 -10.61 -1.83 15.82
CA ALA A 171 -9.69 -1.49 14.73
C ALA A 171 -9.23 -2.74 13.96
N LEU A 172 -8.86 -3.81 14.67
CA LEU A 172 -8.47 -5.09 14.08
C LEU A 172 -9.62 -5.71 13.28
N VAL A 173 -10.85 -5.69 13.79
CA VAL A 173 -12.02 -6.18 13.05
C VAL A 173 -12.25 -5.35 11.78
N GLY A 174 -12.10 -4.03 11.84
CA GLY A 174 -12.17 -3.15 10.67
C GLY A 174 -11.13 -3.52 9.61
N LEU A 175 -9.87 -3.68 10.00
CA LEU A 175 -8.79 -4.07 9.07
C LEU A 175 -8.98 -5.49 8.51
N MET A 176 -9.32 -6.45 9.36
CA MET A 176 -9.50 -7.84 8.95
C MET A 176 -10.69 -8.00 8.02
N SER A 177 -11.82 -7.35 8.31
CA SER A 177 -12.98 -7.38 7.41
C SER A 177 -12.66 -6.79 6.03
N TRP A 178 -11.87 -5.72 5.99
CA TRP A 178 -11.43 -5.09 4.74
C TRP A 178 -10.60 -6.03 3.85
N ILE A 179 -9.78 -6.93 4.44
CA ILE A 179 -8.96 -7.89 3.68
C ILE A 179 -9.71 -9.20 3.40
N VAL A 180 -10.35 -9.75 4.44
CA VAL A 180 -10.96 -11.09 4.41
C VAL A 180 -12.21 -11.10 3.54
N VAL A 181 -13.07 -10.09 3.62
CA VAL A 181 -14.34 -10.09 2.86
C VAL A 181 -14.10 -10.09 1.34
N PRO A 182 -13.24 -9.23 0.76
CA PRO A 182 -12.89 -9.32 -0.65
C PRO A 182 -12.20 -10.63 -1.03
N GLY A 183 -11.36 -11.16 -0.14
CA GLY A 183 -10.67 -12.43 -0.35
C GLY A 183 -11.64 -13.61 -0.46
N VAL A 184 -12.49 -13.79 0.55
CA VAL A 184 -13.47 -14.89 0.59
C VAL A 184 -14.50 -14.75 -0.53
N TYR A 185 -15.04 -13.55 -0.76
CA TYR A 185 -16.02 -13.33 -1.81
C TYR A 185 -15.44 -13.62 -3.21
N SER A 186 -14.21 -13.20 -3.48
CA SER A 186 -13.56 -13.50 -4.76
C SER A 186 -13.28 -15.00 -4.94
N GLY A 187 -12.99 -15.73 -3.86
CA GLY A 187 -12.85 -17.19 -3.90
C GLY A 187 -14.17 -17.88 -4.25
N TYR A 188 -15.26 -17.45 -3.61
CA TYR A 188 -16.61 -17.94 -3.93
C TYR A 188 -17.01 -17.62 -5.37
N TYR A 189 -16.75 -16.39 -5.84
CA TYR A 189 -17.02 -15.98 -7.21
C TYR A 189 -16.28 -16.86 -8.22
N TYR A 190 -15.00 -17.14 -7.97
CA TYR A 190 -14.18 -18.01 -8.81
C TYR A 190 -14.70 -19.45 -8.87
N TYR A 191 -15.16 -19.99 -7.73
CA TYR A 191 -15.75 -21.32 -7.66
C TYR A 191 -17.01 -21.43 -8.54
N LEU A 192 -17.90 -20.43 -8.49
CA LEU A 192 -19.09 -20.39 -9.36
C LEU A 192 -18.73 -20.34 -10.85
N ARG A 193 -17.65 -19.63 -11.19
CA ARG A 193 -17.09 -19.52 -12.54
C ARG A 193 -16.63 -20.89 -13.07
N ILE A 194 -15.90 -21.65 -12.26
CA ILE A 194 -15.44 -23.00 -12.64
C ILE A 194 -16.62 -23.95 -12.88
N GLN A 195 -17.73 -23.79 -12.14
CA GLN A 195 -18.93 -24.60 -12.30
C GLN A 195 -19.81 -24.20 -13.48
N GLY A 196 -19.44 -23.19 -14.27
CA GLY A 196 -20.25 -22.68 -15.38
C GLY A 196 -21.54 -21.99 -14.95
N LYS A 197 -21.67 -21.61 -13.67
CA LYS A 197 -22.85 -20.90 -13.14
C LYS A 197 -22.78 -19.38 -13.37
N ARG A 198 -21.61 -18.84 -13.73
CA ARG A 198 -21.30 -17.43 -14.01
C ARG A 198 -20.07 -17.28 -14.89
#